data_AF-A0AAD8YAG4-F1
#
_entry.id   AF-A0AAD8YAG4-F1
#
_cell.length_a   1.000
_cell.length_b   1.000
_cell.length_c   1.000
_cell.angle_alpha   90.00
_cell.angle_beta   90.00
_cell.angle_gamma   90.00
#
_symmetry.space_group_name_H-M   'P 1'
#
loop_
_entity.id
_entity.type
_entity.pdbx_description
1 polymer ?
#
loop_
_entity_poly.entity_id
_entity_poly.type
_entity_poly.pdbx_seq_one_letter_code
_entity_poly.pdbx_strand_id
1 'polypeptide(L)'
;MSSENKGAAATPAAVNEGDIRDDYLNNFHRTCSPSKDNDHRSLKAQLQGMNINDNDNCSTRNIADVPIEAMKHVASFLAVPSRALFAVALDKNLSRRECQAIAGNQWTTLDFGTVEKSLAEKLTDDHISAVLLCIDSVRTIKTLRLANCINITGVGLAPLRGSRVVEHIDLSLVPDHTSPLLDPAPPISQELVLPILNTIMGRGRLKVIDHARELELLQRHDEHHPFNQFLDLYMLSMNHGRGFRCKECEDEVGPNFSGEAQGTQCFVCYNCHDNYCEECIETTDLSMFCDKCERHYCDKCMESTWCECCNSSYCEKCEPLIYCRECDAQICSDCIIL
;
A
#
# COMPACT_ATOMS: atom_id res chain seq x y z
N MET A 1 -73.84 2.07 -28.53
CA MET A 1 -72.93 3.20 -28.25
C MET A 1 -71.82 2.64 -27.40
N SER A 2 -70.77 2.23 -28.09
CA SER A 2 -69.58 1.55 -27.57
C SER A 2 -68.49 2.59 -27.33
N SER A 3 -67.79 2.52 -26.22
CA SER A 3 -66.40 2.98 -26.14
C SER A 3 -65.71 2.34 -24.93
N GLU A 4 -65.06 1.21 -25.20
CA GLU A 4 -63.99 0.66 -24.38
C GLU A 4 -62.73 1.49 -24.64
N ASN A 5 -62.09 2.01 -23.59
CA ASN A 5 -60.83 2.72 -23.69
C ASN A 5 -59.71 1.79 -23.17
N LYS A 6 -58.98 1.16 -24.10
CA LYS A 6 -57.78 0.36 -23.82
C LYS A 6 -56.57 1.28 -23.74
N GLY A 7 -56.06 1.51 -22.52
CA GLY A 7 -54.75 2.12 -22.31
C GLY A 7 -53.64 1.10 -22.52
N ALA A 8 -52.82 1.31 -23.56
CA ALA A 8 -51.64 0.51 -23.86
C ALA A 8 -50.49 0.91 -22.91
N ALA A 9 -49.90 -0.08 -22.25
CA ALA A 9 -48.65 0.06 -21.51
C ALA A 9 -47.49 0.16 -22.52
N ALA A 10 -46.75 1.26 -22.50
CA ALA A 10 -45.51 1.43 -23.24
C ALA A 10 -44.37 0.76 -22.46
N THR A 11 -43.74 -0.23 -23.08
CA THR A 11 -42.47 -0.82 -22.65
C THR A 11 -41.35 0.22 -22.81
N PRO A 12 -40.44 0.39 -21.84
CA PRO A 12 -39.27 1.23 -22.04
C PRO A 12 -38.30 0.56 -23.01
N ALA A 13 -37.83 1.35 -23.97
CA ALA A 13 -36.83 0.95 -24.94
C ALA A 13 -35.51 0.62 -24.23
N ALA A 14 -34.95 -0.54 -24.53
CA ALA A 14 -33.58 -0.90 -24.17
C ALA A 14 -32.62 0.11 -24.81
N VAL A 15 -31.84 0.80 -23.99
CA VAL A 15 -30.70 1.59 -24.45
C VAL A 15 -29.56 0.61 -24.70
N ASN A 16 -29.13 0.51 -25.96
CA ASN A 16 -27.92 -0.20 -26.34
C ASN A 16 -26.72 0.54 -25.73
N GLU A 17 -26.13 -0.02 -24.70
CA GLU A 17 -24.77 0.31 -24.27
C GLU A 17 -23.79 -0.34 -25.26
N GLY A 18 -23.56 0.35 -26.38
CA GLY A 18 -22.50 0.03 -27.32
C GLY A 18 -21.26 0.87 -27.03
N ASP A 19 -20.17 0.17 -26.73
CA ASP A 19 -18.78 0.51 -27.03
C ASP A 19 -18.34 1.98 -26.84
N ILE A 20 -17.96 2.31 -25.60
CA ILE A 20 -17.02 3.41 -25.32
C ILE A 20 -16.05 2.92 -24.24
N ARG A 21 -15.11 2.03 -24.57
CA ARG A 21 -13.99 1.72 -23.65
C ARG A 21 -12.73 1.06 -24.23
N ASP A 22 -12.41 1.27 -25.52
CA ASP A 22 -11.20 0.68 -26.13
C ASP A 22 -10.12 1.67 -26.64
N ASP A 23 -10.25 2.99 -26.42
CA ASP A 23 -9.28 3.96 -26.96
C ASP A 23 -8.17 4.43 -26.01
N TYR A 24 -8.08 3.91 -24.78
CA TYR A 24 -7.07 4.35 -23.80
C TYR A 24 -5.74 3.56 -23.78
N LEU A 25 -5.58 2.54 -24.64
CA LEU A 25 -4.39 1.66 -24.59
C LEU A 25 -3.48 1.69 -25.84
N ASN A 26 -3.73 2.57 -26.81
CA ASN A 26 -2.90 2.63 -28.03
C ASN A 26 -2.40 4.04 -28.34
N ASN A 27 -1.43 4.55 -27.56
CA ASN A 27 -0.50 5.59 -28.04
C ASN A 27 0.71 5.79 -27.11
N PHE A 28 1.61 4.80 -27.03
CA PHE A 28 2.96 5.03 -26.52
C PHE A 28 4.00 4.14 -27.21
N HIS A 29 4.28 4.42 -28.48
CA HIS A 29 5.54 4.02 -29.10
C HIS A 29 6.08 5.14 -29.99
N ARG A 30 6.83 6.07 -29.39
CA ARG A 30 7.90 6.79 -30.08
C ARG A 30 9.23 6.43 -29.43
N THR A 31 10.09 5.86 -30.26
CA THR A 31 11.42 5.39 -29.98
C THR A 31 12.36 6.54 -29.67
N CYS A 32 12.86 6.63 -28.42
CA CYS A 32 14.10 7.33 -28.13
C CYS A 32 15.26 6.31 -28.17
N SER A 33 16.15 6.46 -29.15
CA SER A 33 17.38 5.69 -29.25
C SER A 33 18.36 6.11 -28.15
N PRO A 34 19.03 5.17 -27.43
CA PRO A 34 20.12 5.53 -26.55
C PRO A 34 21.41 5.79 -27.35
N SER A 35 21.93 7.00 -27.16
CA SER A 35 23.30 7.41 -27.49
C SER A 35 24.31 6.43 -26.87
N LYS A 36 25.07 5.75 -27.72
CA LYS A 36 26.24 4.95 -27.35
C LYS A 36 27.47 5.87 -27.39
N ASP A 37 28.04 6.16 -26.24
CA ASP A 37 29.45 6.58 -26.10
C ASP A 37 29.95 6.07 -24.73
N ASN A 38 30.78 5.03 -24.70
CA ASN A 38 32.26 5.10 -24.77
C ASN A 38 32.88 5.75 -23.52
N ASP A 39 33.16 4.96 -22.47
CA ASP A 39 34.40 5.08 -21.66
C ASP A 39 34.52 4.05 -20.51
N HIS A 40 34.62 2.76 -20.82
CA HIS A 40 34.89 1.72 -19.81
C HIS A 40 36.17 0.90 -20.05
N ARG A 41 37.02 1.30 -21.01
CA ARG A 41 38.29 0.58 -21.30
C ARG A 41 39.54 1.14 -20.63
N SER A 42 39.49 2.28 -19.95
CA SER A 42 40.73 2.90 -19.41
C SER A 42 41.14 2.40 -18.01
N LEU A 43 40.23 1.86 -17.19
CA LEU A 43 40.55 1.45 -15.81
C LEU A 43 41.13 0.03 -15.65
N LYS A 44 41.07 -0.82 -16.68
CA LYS A 44 41.61 -2.19 -16.61
C LYS A 44 43.12 -2.29 -16.87
N ALA A 45 43.75 -1.24 -17.40
CA ALA A 45 45.17 -1.26 -17.77
C ALA A 45 46.12 -0.69 -16.69
N GLN A 46 45.60 -0.05 -15.63
CA GLN A 46 46.44 0.47 -14.53
C GLN A 46 46.57 -0.47 -13.32
N LEU A 47 45.89 -1.62 -13.31
CA LEU A 47 45.91 -2.57 -12.17
C LEU A 47 46.82 -3.79 -12.36
N GLN A 48 47.56 -3.91 -13.47
CA GLN A 48 48.42 -5.08 -13.75
C GLN A 48 49.87 -4.96 -13.25
N GLY A 49 50.20 -3.94 -12.44
CA GLY A 49 51.59 -3.68 -12.00
C GLY A 49 51.88 -3.90 -10.50
N MET A 50 50.89 -4.19 -9.66
CA MET A 50 51.09 -4.33 -8.22
C MET A 50 51.23 -5.81 -7.83
N ASN A 51 52.45 -6.30 -7.88
CA ASN A 51 52.83 -7.59 -7.29
C ASN A 51 52.94 -7.41 -5.76
N ILE A 52 51.79 -7.45 -5.07
CA ILE A 52 51.72 -7.45 -3.62
C ILE A 52 51.98 -8.88 -3.16
N ASN A 53 53.11 -9.09 -2.49
CA ASN A 53 53.38 -10.34 -1.78
C ASN A 53 52.40 -10.44 -0.59
N ASP A 54 51.21 -10.99 -0.83
CA ASP A 54 50.16 -11.26 0.14
C ASP A 54 50.56 -12.41 1.08
N ASN A 55 51.45 -12.11 2.04
CA ASN A 55 51.68 -12.98 3.20
C ASN A 55 51.38 -12.27 4.52
N ASP A 56 50.68 -11.12 4.45
CA ASP A 56 50.04 -10.53 5.62
C ASP A 56 48.79 -11.36 5.94
N ASN A 57 48.88 -12.12 7.03
CA ASN A 57 47.79 -12.77 7.74
C ASN A 57 46.85 -11.68 8.31
N CYS A 58 46.24 -10.90 7.42
CA CYS A 58 45.23 -9.91 7.72
C CYS A 58 44.03 -10.69 8.23
N SER A 59 43.98 -10.85 9.55
CA SER A 59 42.84 -11.42 10.23
C SER A 59 41.63 -10.61 9.80
N THR A 60 40.84 -11.18 8.89
CA THR A 60 39.62 -10.58 8.38
C THR A 60 38.68 -10.43 9.58
N ARG A 61 38.66 -9.24 10.17
CA ARG A 61 37.80 -8.95 11.31
C ARG A 61 36.37 -9.15 10.85
N ASN A 62 35.68 -10.11 11.45
CA ASN A 62 34.31 -10.38 11.11
C ASN A 62 33.44 -9.33 11.81
N ILE A 63 32.41 -8.84 11.14
CA ILE A 63 31.40 -7.98 11.77
C ILE A 63 30.75 -8.69 12.97
N ALA A 64 30.72 -10.03 12.97
CA ALA A 64 30.27 -10.85 14.08
C ALA A 64 31.15 -10.76 15.35
N ASP A 65 32.39 -10.27 15.24
CA ASP A 65 33.29 -10.10 16.40
C ASP A 65 32.99 -8.79 17.17
N VAL A 66 32.13 -7.94 16.63
CA VAL A 66 31.75 -6.68 17.25
C VAL A 66 30.78 -6.95 18.41
N PRO A 67 31.02 -6.40 19.62
CA PRO A 67 30.13 -6.58 20.75
C PRO A 67 28.69 -6.13 20.45
N ILE A 68 27.71 -6.91 20.92
CA ILE A 68 26.29 -6.63 20.71
C ILE A 68 25.87 -5.22 21.15
N GLU A 69 26.48 -4.68 22.20
CA GLU A 69 26.18 -3.32 22.68
C GLU A 69 26.60 -2.24 21.68
N ALA A 70 27.68 -2.45 20.92
CA ALA A 70 28.05 -1.55 19.83
C ALA A 70 27.05 -1.66 18.67
N MET A 71 26.58 -2.87 18.34
CA MET A 71 25.56 -3.07 17.31
C MET A 71 24.22 -2.42 17.69
N LYS A 72 23.80 -2.55 18.95
CA LYS A 72 22.62 -1.87 19.49
C LYS A 72 22.75 -0.35 19.38
N HIS A 73 23.93 0.18 19.70
CA HIS A 73 24.19 1.60 19.58
C HIS A 73 24.07 2.07 18.12
N VAL A 74 24.68 1.36 17.18
CA VAL A 74 24.56 1.65 15.74
C VAL A 74 23.10 1.58 15.29
N ALA A 75 22.37 0.53 15.67
CA ALA A 75 20.96 0.37 15.33
C ALA A 75 20.10 1.52 15.87
N SER A 76 20.44 2.12 17.01
CA SER A 76 19.67 3.24 17.57
C SER A 76 19.61 4.48 16.68
N PHE A 77 20.53 4.62 15.72
CA PHE A 77 20.53 5.71 14.72
C PHE A 77 19.73 5.39 13.45
N LEU A 78 19.25 4.16 13.29
CA LEU A 78 18.50 3.72 12.12
C LEU A 78 16.99 3.92 12.33
N ALA A 79 16.28 4.16 11.23
CA ALA A 79 14.82 4.11 11.23
C ALA A 79 14.32 2.74 11.68
N VAL A 80 13.10 2.69 12.22
CA VAL A 80 12.51 1.50 12.83
C VAL A 80 12.66 0.23 11.97
N PRO A 81 12.16 0.15 10.72
CA PRO A 81 12.33 -1.05 9.89
C PRO A 81 13.80 -1.35 9.57
N SER A 82 14.63 -0.33 9.36
CA SER A 82 16.07 -0.48 9.09
C SER A 82 16.81 -1.14 10.26
N ARG A 83 16.38 -0.95 11.52
CA ARG A 83 16.92 -1.68 12.67
C ARG A 83 16.67 -3.17 12.61
N ALA A 84 15.46 -3.57 12.22
CA ALA A 84 15.13 -4.98 12.08
C ALA A 84 15.88 -5.61 10.91
N LEU A 85 15.95 -4.92 9.77
CA LEU A 85 16.75 -5.35 8.61
C LEU A 85 18.23 -5.49 8.97
N PHE A 86 18.77 -4.54 9.73
CA PHE A 86 20.15 -4.60 10.23
C PHE A 86 20.36 -5.80 11.16
N ALA A 87 19.46 -6.05 12.11
CA ALA A 87 19.52 -7.21 12.98
C ALA A 87 19.47 -8.54 12.19
N VAL A 88 18.55 -8.64 11.21
CA VAL A 88 18.43 -9.82 10.33
C VAL A 88 19.68 -10.03 9.48
N ALA A 89 20.31 -8.97 8.99
CA ALA A 89 21.56 -9.07 8.23
C ALA A 89 22.72 -9.64 9.06
N LEU A 90 22.69 -9.46 10.39
CA LEU A 90 23.67 -10.01 11.34
C LEU A 90 23.35 -11.45 11.79
N ASP A 91 22.13 -11.95 11.53
CA ASP A 91 21.51 -13.14 12.14
C ASP A 91 22.28 -14.45 11.93
N LYS A 92 23.25 -14.52 11.02
CA LYS A 92 24.02 -15.77 10.76
C LYS A 92 24.65 -16.39 12.02
N ASN A 93 24.86 -15.61 13.09
CA ASN A 93 25.40 -16.09 14.37
C ASN A 93 24.61 -15.63 15.60
N LEU A 94 23.49 -14.93 15.43
CA LEU A 94 22.77 -14.34 16.57
C LEU A 94 21.67 -15.27 17.06
N SER A 95 21.49 -15.32 18.37
CA SER A 95 20.28 -15.86 18.95
C SER A 95 19.11 -14.90 18.72
N ARG A 96 17.88 -15.43 18.73
CA ARG A 96 16.66 -14.61 18.65
C ARG A 96 16.63 -13.45 19.67
N ARG A 97 17.16 -13.67 20.87
CA ARG A 97 17.22 -12.65 21.92
C ARG A 97 18.19 -11.52 21.56
N GLU A 98 19.28 -11.83 20.89
CA GLU A 98 20.28 -10.85 20.44
C GLU A 98 19.75 -10.05 19.26
N CYS A 99 19.10 -10.71 18.29
CA CYS A 99 18.38 -10.04 17.21
C CYS A 99 17.34 -9.05 17.75
N GLN A 100 16.54 -9.46 18.75
CA GLN A 100 15.61 -8.57 19.44
C GLN A 100 16.31 -7.42 20.19
N ALA A 101 17.45 -7.70 20.82
CA ALA A 101 18.21 -6.68 21.55
C ALA A 101 18.71 -5.58 20.60
N ILE A 102 19.22 -5.97 19.41
CA ILE A 102 19.70 -5.05 18.37
C ILE A 102 18.52 -4.29 17.74
N ALA A 103 17.46 -5.01 17.37
CA ALA A 103 16.29 -4.43 16.75
C ALA A 103 15.60 -3.41 17.69
N GLY A 104 15.57 -3.71 18.99
CA GLY A 104 14.87 -2.94 20.02
C GLY A 104 13.50 -3.54 20.36
N ASN A 105 12.74 -2.87 21.22
CA ASN A 105 11.47 -3.39 21.76
C ASN A 105 10.22 -2.53 21.44
N GLN A 106 10.38 -1.45 20.69
CA GLN A 106 9.30 -0.52 20.35
C GLN A 106 8.85 -0.76 18.90
N TRP A 107 7.94 -1.72 18.72
CA TRP A 107 7.48 -2.20 17.41
C TRP A 107 5.98 -2.03 17.22
N THR A 108 5.37 -0.92 17.65
CA THR A 108 3.92 -0.73 17.43
C THR A 108 3.57 -0.58 15.95
N THR A 109 4.47 0.04 15.18
CA THR A 109 4.32 0.26 13.75
C THR A 109 5.58 -0.23 13.03
N LEU A 110 5.39 -1.06 12.00
CA LEU A 110 6.43 -1.46 11.06
C LEU A 110 6.06 -0.95 9.68
N ASP A 111 6.73 0.11 9.23
CA ASP A 111 6.42 0.82 8.00
C ASP A 111 7.63 0.83 7.05
N PHE A 112 7.58 -0.01 6.01
CA PHE A 112 8.64 -0.10 5.01
C PHE A 112 8.68 1.09 4.05
N GLY A 113 7.66 1.96 4.04
CA GLY A 113 7.68 3.22 3.30
C GLY A 113 8.78 4.19 3.77
N THR A 114 9.26 4.00 5.01
CA THR A 114 10.41 4.77 5.56
C THR A 114 11.78 4.22 5.17
N VAL A 115 11.84 3.04 4.56
CA VAL A 115 13.08 2.45 4.03
C VAL A 115 13.36 3.09 2.67
N GLU A 116 14.65 3.28 2.35
CA GLU A 116 15.06 3.73 1.03
C GLU A 116 14.44 2.85 -0.06
N LYS A 117 13.75 3.46 -1.02
CA LYS A 117 13.02 2.77 -2.10
C LYS A 117 13.87 1.69 -2.78
N SER A 118 15.12 2.01 -3.12
CA SER A 118 16.05 1.09 -3.81
C SER A 118 16.39 -0.18 -3.01
N LEU A 119 16.27 -0.11 -1.68
CA LEU A 119 16.44 -1.23 -0.77
C LEU A 119 15.13 -1.98 -0.55
N ALA A 120 14.03 -1.26 -0.33
CA ALA A 120 12.70 -1.84 -0.13
C ALA A 120 12.26 -2.69 -1.34
N GLU A 121 12.55 -2.23 -2.55
CA GLU A 121 12.28 -2.96 -3.80
C GLU A 121 13.04 -4.29 -3.88
N LYS A 122 14.17 -4.45 -3.18
CA LYS A 122 14.96 -5.69 -3.16
C LYS A 122 14.51 -6.67 -2.08
N LEU A 123 13.59 -6.27 -1.22
CA LEU A 123 13.07 -7.15 -0.17
C LEU A 123 12.21 -8.24 -0.80
N THR A 124 12.33 -9.44 -0.23
CA THR A 124 11.61 -10.65 -0.66
C THR A 124 10.84 -11.18 0.53
N ASP A 125 9.95 -12.15 0.30
CA ASP A 125 9.20 -12.80 1.38
C ASP A 125 10.09 -13.36 2.50
N ASP A 126 11.28 -13.89 2.16
CA ASP A 126 12.25 -14.38 3.14
C ASP A 126 12.75 -13.25 4.05
N HIS A 127 13.06 -12.08 3.48
CA HIS A 127 13.48 -10.91 4.26
C HIS A 127 12.37 -10.41 5.18
N ILE A 128 11.13 -10.31 4.68
CA ILE A 128 9.97 -9.88 5.49
C ILE A 128 9.69 -10.88 6.60
N SER A 129 9.69 -12.17 6.29
CA SER A 129 9.49 -13.25 7.28
C SER A 129 10.55 -13.19 8.38
N ALA A 130 11.82 -13.05 8.01
CA ALA A 130 12.92 -12.94 8.96
C ALA A 130 12.77 -11.71 9.87
N VAL A 131 12.41 -10.55 9.31
CA VAL A 131 12.14 -9.33 10.08
C VAL A 131 10.99 -9.55 11.07
N LEU A 132 9.86 -10.10 10.62
CA LEU A 132 8.69 -10.34 11.45
C LEU A 132 8.97 -11.34 12.58
N LEU A 133 9.75 -12.40 12.30
CA LEU A 133 10.19 -13.37 13.31
C LEU A 133 11.18 -12.78 14.32
N CYS A 134 12.10 -11.93 13.84
CA CYS A 134 13.08 -11.21 14.64
C CYS A 134 12.38 -10.34 15.69
N ILE A 135 11.39 -9.53 15.29
CA ILE A 135 10.72 -8.58 16.19
C ILE A 135 9.52 -9.16 16.96
N ASP A 136 9.26 -10.46 16.82
CA ASP A 136 8.11 -11.15 17.42
C ASP A 136 6.77 -10.47 17.06
N SER A 137 6.60 -10.17 15.78
CA SER A 137 5.52 -9.31 15.26
C SER A 137 4.12 -9.76 15.67
N VAL A 138 3.89 -11.08 15.80
CA VAL A 138 2.62 -11.68 16.23
C VAL A 138 2.13 -11.17 17.59
N ARG A 139 3.02 -10.60 18.42
CA ARG A 139 2.71 -10.01 19.73
C ARG A 139 3.03 -8.52 19.86
N THR A 140 3.77 -7.94 18.92
CA THR A 140 4.32 -6.58 19.08
C THR A 140 3.74 -5.56 18.11
N ILE A 141 3.46 -5.93 16.85
CA ILE A 141 3.05 -4.96 15.83
C ILE A 141 1.53 -4.76 15.80
N LYS A 142 1.11 -3.50 15.78
CA LYS A 142 -0.28 -3.10 15.56
C LYS A 142 -0.53 -2.69 14.11
N THR A 143 0.44 -2.01 13.50
CA THR A 143 0.37 -1.54 12.12
C THR A 143 1.53 -2.10 11.31
N LEU A 144 1.21 -2.69 10.15
CA LEU A 144 2.17 -3.11 9.15
C LEU A 144 1.88 -2.35 7.84
N ARG A 145 2.89 -1.73 7.24
CA ARG A 145 2.79 -1.12 5.90
C ARG A 145 3.90 -1.63 5.00
N LEU A 146 3.54 -2.15 3.83
CA LEU A 146 4.45 -2.78 2.86
C LEU A 146 4.84 -1.86 1.70
N ALA A 147 4.67 -0.55 1.85
CA ALA A 147 5.02 0.41 0.81
C ALA A 147 6.46 0.22 0.30
N ASN A 148 6.63 0.31 -1.02
CA ASN A 148 7.85 0.03 -1.79
C ASN A 148 8.30 -1.44 -1.85
N CYS A 149 7.66 -2.40 -1.16
CA CYS A 149 8.05 -3.81 -1.18
C CYS A 149 7.45 -4.57 -2.37
N ILE A 150 7.76 -4.14 -3.60
CA ILE A 150 7.13 -4.64 -4.84
C ILE A 150 7.38 -6.12 -5.17
N ASN A 151 8.34 -6.78 -4.51
CA ASN A 151 8.71 -8.18 -4.76
C ASN A 151 8.10 -9.16 -3.76
N ILE A 152 7.08 -8.75 -3.00
CA ILE A 152 6.43 -9.58 -1.97
C ILE A 152 5.21 -10.30 -2.53
N THR A 153 5.21 -11.63 -2.39
CA THR A 153 4.08 -12.49 -2.82
C THR A 153 3.04 -12.69 -1.71
N GLY A 154 3.40 -12.42 -0.46
CA GLY A 154 2.55 -12.61 0.72
C GLY A 154 2.96 -13.82 1.57
N VAL A 155 3.84 -14.71 1.08
CA VAL A 155 4.41 -15.82 1.87
C VAL A 155 5.11 -15.28 3.12
N GLY A 156 5.79 -14.14 2.99
CA GLY A 156 6.56 -13.50 4.05
C GLY A 156 5.71 -13.02 5.22
N LEU A 157 4.39 -12.91 5.04
CA LEU A 157 3.45 -12.50 6.08
C LEU A 157 3.02 -13.66 6.99
N ALA A 158 3.41 -14.90 6.69
CA ALA A 158 3.05 -16.08 7.48
C ALA A 158 3.31 -15.94 9.00
N PRO A 159 4.38 -15.27 9.48
CA PRO A 159 4.59 -15.05 10.92
C PRO A 159 3.48 -14.25 11.63
N LEU A 160 2.63 -13.53 10.91
CA LEU A 160 1.49 -12.78 11.50
C LEU A 160 0.28 -13.67 11.78
N ARG A 161 0.28 -14.91 11.30
CA ARG A 161 -0.85 -15.82 11.43
C ARG A 161 -1.27 -15.95 12.90
N GLY A 162 -2.56 -15.69 13.15
CA GLY A 162 -3.14 -15.76 14.50
C GLY A 162 -2.73 -14.62 15.44
N SER A 163 -2.14 -13.53 14.92
CA SER A 163 -1.86 -12.32 15.70
C SER A 163 -3.12 -11.81 16.42
N ARG A 164 -2.92 -11.33 17.64
CA ARG A 164 -3.96 -10.72 18.49
C ARG A 164 -3.72 -9.23 18.74
N VAL A 165 -2.73 -8.67 18.07
CA VAL A 165 -2.33 -7.26 18.28
C VAL A 165 -2.39 -6.45 17.00
N VAL A 166 -2.35 -7.10 15.83
CA VAL A 166 -2.45 -6.42 14.55
C VAL A 166 -3.85 -5.80 14.42
N GLU A 167 -3.87 -4.49 14.23
CA GLU A 167 -5.06 -3.67 14.04
C GLU A 167 -5.14 -3.13 12.61
N HIS A 168 -3.99 -2.95 11.95
CA HIS A 168 -3.90 -2.36 10.61
C HIS A 168 -2.86 -3.08 9.76
N ILE A 169 -3.23 -3.44 8.54
CA ILE A 169 -2.33 -3.95 7.51
C ILE A 169 -2.56 -3.16 6.23
N ASP A 170 -1.53 -2.46 5.78
CA ASP A 170 -1.49 -1.83 4.48
C ASP A 170 -0.66 -2.68 3.52
N LEU A 171 -1.35 -3.24 2.52
CA LEU A 171 -0.77 -4.09 1.49
C LEU A 171 -0.38 -3.31 0.23
N SER A 172 -0.53 -1.97 0.21
CA SER A 172 -0.03 -1.12 -0.86
C SER A 172 1.47 -1.38 -1.05
N LEU A 173 1.87 -1.81 -2.24
CA LEU A 173 3.30 -1.97 -2.56
C LEU A 173 3.91 -0.69 -3.16
N VAL A 174 3.07 0.29 -3.49
CA VAL A 174 3.48 1.60 -4.00
C VAL A 174 3.77 2.58 -2.87
N PRO A 175 4.62 3.60 -3.09
CA PRO A 175 4.78 4.70 -2.15
C PRO A 175 3.46 5.46 -1.91
N ASP A 176 3.41 6.18 -0.80
CA ASP A 176 2.31 7.11 -0.55
C ASP A 176 2.17 8.14 -1.68
N HIS A 177 0.93 8.51 -1.97
CA HIS A 177 0.59 9.54 -2.97
C HIS A 177 0.99 9.18 -4.41
N THR A 178 1.23 7.89 -4.68
CA THR A 178 1.41 7.38 -6.04
C THR A 178 0.22 6.54 -6.46
N SER A 179 0.03 6.39 -7.78
CA SER A 179 -1.01 5.51 -8.30
C SER A 179 -0.72 4.07 -7.87
N PRO A 180 -1.74 3.33 -7.41
CA PRO A 180 -1.58 1.93 -7.01
C PRO A 180 -1.43 0.98 -8.20
N LEU A 181 -1.63 1.46 -9.42
CA LEU A 181 -1.44 0.65 -10.62
C LEU A 181 0.05 0.40 -10.85
N LEU A 182 0.48 -0.84 -10.67
CA LEU A 182 1.82 -1.33 -10.99
C LEU A 182 1.81 -2.03 -12.35
N ASP A 183 2.82 -1.74 -13.16
CA ASP A 183 3.12 -2.46 -14.42
C ASP A 183 4.56 -3.02 -14.37
N PRO A 184 4.74 -4.35 -14.26
CA PRO A 184 3.69 -5.37 -14.22
C PRO A 184 2.90 -5.37 -12.91
N ALA A 185 1.71 -5.99 -12.92
CA ALA A 185 0.89 -6.19 -11.74
C ALA A 185 1.69 -6.83 -10.59
N PRO A 186 1.42 -6.46 -9.33
CA PRO A 186 2.25 -6.91 -8.22
C PRO A 186 2.13 -8.42 -8.01
N PRO A 187 3.19 -9.06 -7.47
CA PRO A 187 3.22 -10.50 -7.29
C PRO A 187 2.42 -11.00 -6.07
N ILE A 188 1.74 -10.10 -5.33
CA ILE A 188 1.02 -10.46 -4.11
C ILE A 188 -0.17 -11.38 -4.41
N SER A 189 -0.18 -12.56 -3.80
CA SER A 189 -1.16 -13.61 -4.03
C SER A 189 -2.21 -13.67 -2.94
N GLN A 190 -3.47 -13.60 -3.35
CA GLN A 190 -4.62 -13.72 -2.45
C GLN A 190 -4.68 -15.06 -1.75
N GLU A 191 -4.33 -16.15 -2.46
CA GLU A 191 -4.31 -17.50 -1.90
C GLU A 191 -3.37 -17.61 -0.70
N LEU A 192 -2.30 -16.80 -0.70
CA LEU A 192 -1.30 -16.76 0.37
C LEU A 192 -1.70 -15.79 1.49
N VAL A 193 -2.26 -14.63 1.14
CA VAL A 193 -2.58 -13.55 2.08
C VAL A 193 -3.90 -13.80 2.83
N LEU A 194 -4.97 -14.24 2.15
CA LEU A 194 -6.30 -14.37 2.76
C LEU A 194 -6.34 -15.33 3.95
N PRO A 195 -5.68 -16.51 3.94
CA PRO A 195 -5.61 -17.36 5.12
C PRO A 195 -4.97 -16.67 6.32
N ILE A 196 -4.00 -15.78 6.09
CA ILE A 196 -3.34 -15.02 7.16
C ILE A 196 -4.32 -13.97 7.72
N LEU A 197 -4.92 -13.16 6.84
CA LEU A 197 -5.90 -12.13 7.25
C LEU A 197 -7.09 -12.75 8.00
N ASN A 198 -7.63 -13.87 7.50
CA ASN A 198 -8.70 -14.61 8.17
C ASN A 198 -8.35 -15.00 9.60
N THR A 199 -7.12 -15.47 9.82
CA THR A 199 -6.70 -15.85 11.18
C THR A 199 -6.54 -14.67 12.13
N ILE A 200 -6.16 -13.49 11.63
CA ILE A 200 -6.03 -12.27 12.43
C ILE A 200 -7.44 -11.70 12.72
N MET A 201 -8.30 -11.65 11.71
CA MET A 201 -9.69 -11.23 11.82
C MET A 201 -10.47 -12.08 12.83
N GLY A 202 -10.31 -13.40 12.80
CA GLY A 202 -10.92 -14.32 13.77
C GLY A 202 -10.48 -14.11 15.23
N ARG A 203 -9.47 -13.25 15.48
CA ARG A 203 -9.06 -12.82 16.84
C ARG A 203 -9.64 -11.47 17.24
N GLY A 204 -10.41 -10.82 16.37
CA GLY A 204 -11.17 -9.62 16.69
C GLY A 204 -10.32 -8.36 16.89
N ARG A 205 -9.20 -8.23 16.17
CA ARG A 205 -8.29 -7.07 16.33
C ARG A 205 -8.00 -6.31 15.05
N LEU A 206 -8.02 -6.97 13.89
CA LEU A 206 -7.95 -6.29 12.60
C LEU A 206 -9.10 -5.30 12.48
N LYS A 207 -8.77 -4.04 12.21
CA LYS A 207 -9.69 -2.91 12.03
C LYS A 207 -9.55 -2.34 10.64
N VAL A 208 -8.31 -2.18 10.16
CA VAL A 208 -8.03 -1.51 8.90
C VAL A 208 -7.24 -2.42 7.97
N ILE A 209 -7.64 -2.50 6.72
CA ILE A 209 -6.90 -3.18 5.65
C ILE A 209 -6.84 -2.20 4.49
N ASP A 210 -5.66 -1.61 4.26
CA ASP A 210 -5.47 -0.71 3.14
C ASP A 210 -5.05 -1.47 1.88
N HIS A 211 -5.62 -0.99 0.78
CA HIS A 211 -5.22 -1.26 -0.60
C HIS A 211 -5.23 -2.74 -1.00
N ALA A 212 -6.44 -3.23 -1.19
CA ALA A 212 -6.71 -4.47 -1.89
C ALA A 212 -7.09 -4.25 -3.35
N ARG A 213 -6.90 -3.06 -3.96
CA ARG A 213 -7.29 -2.85 -5.36
C ARG A 213 -6.56 -3.80 -6.29
N GLU A 214 -5.30 -4.11 -6.01
CA GLU A 214 -4.54 -5.10 -6.77
C GLU A 214 -5.06 -6.53 -6.54
N LEU A 215 -5.70 -6.78 -5.38
CA LEU A 215 -6.46 -8.00 -5.15
C LEU A 215 -7.83 -7.95 -5.89
N GLU A 216 -8.46 -6.79 -5.95
CA GLU A 216 -9.79 -6.55 -6.55
C GLU A 216 -9.76 -6.62 -8.09
N LEU A 217 -8.71 -6.07 -8.72
CA LEU A 217 -8.52 -6.07 -10.17
C LEU A 217 -8.39 -7.50 -10.73
N LEU A 218 -7.97 -8.47 -9.92
CA LEU A 218 -7.87 -9.86 -10.31
C LEU A 218 -9.23 -10.59 -10.38
N GLN A 219 -10.35 -9.95 -10.03
CA GLN A 219 -11.57 -10.68 -9.60
C GLN A 219 -12.92 -10.25 -10.19
N ARG A 220 -13.03 -9.29 -11.09
CA ARG A 220 -14.35 -8.72 -11.52
C ARG A 220 -15.38 -9.71 -12.13
N HIS A 221 -15.16 -11.02 -12.14
CA HIS A 221 -16.02 -12.00 -12.80
C HIS A 221 -16.45 -13.25 -11.97
N ASP A 222 -16.02 -13.43 -10.72
CA ASP A 222 -16.44 -14.61 -9.92
C ASP A 222 -17.06 -14.21 -8.57
N GLU A 223 -18.39 -14.30 -8.47
CA GLU A 223 -19.13 -14.05 -7.21
C GLU A 223 -18.65 -14.95 -6.06
N HIS A 224 -18.16 -16.17 -6.37
CA HIS A 224 -17.75 -17.16 -5.37
C HIS A 224 -16.26 -17.08 -5.04
N HIS A 225 -15.59 -16.00 -5.44
CA HIS A 225 -14.17 -15.81 -5.17
C HIS A 225 -13.90 -15.81 -3.65
N PRO A 226 -12.88 -16.53 -3.14
CA PRO A 226 -12.55 -16.58 -1.70
C PRO A 226 -12.34 -15.21 -1.04
N PHE A 227 -12.03 -14.19 -1.84
CA PHE A 227 -11.89 -12.82 -1.39
C PHE A 227 -13.24 -12.17 -1.06
N ASN A 228 -14.30 -12.40 -1.84
CA ASN A 228 -15.65 -11.90 -1.53
C ASN A 228 -16.12 -12.48 -0.19
N GLN A 229 -15.89 -13.79 0.02
CA GLN A 229 -16.17 -14.42 1.32
C GLN A 229 -15.36 -13.77 2.46
N PHE A 230 -14.10 -13.43 2.21
CA PHE A 230 -13.29 -12.70 3.18
C PHE A 230 -13.86 -11.31 3.47
N LEU A 231 -14.26 -10.54 2.46
CA LEU A 231 -14.87 -9.22 2.62
C LEU A 231 -16.17 -9.29 3.40
N ASP A 232 -17.03 -10.27 3.13
CA ASP A 232 -18.27 -10.49 3.88
C ASP A 232 -17.99 -10.76 5.36
N LEU A 233 -17.03 -11.65 5.65
CA LEU A 233 -16.61 -11.94 7.02
C LEU A 233 -15.98 -10.73 7.69
N TYR A 234 -15.19 -9.94 6.95
CA TYR A 234 -14.57 -8.72 7.43
C TYR A 234 -15.61 -7.69 7.80
N MET A 235 -16.53 -7.35 6.89
CA MET A 235 -17.65 -6.44 7.16
C MET A 235 -18.51 -6.93 8.33
N LEU A 236 -18.83 -8.24 8.38
CA LEU A 236 -19.57 -8.83 9.49
C LEU A 236 -18.84 -8.66 10.83
N SER A 237 -17.52 -8.86 10.85
CA SER A 237 -16.69 -8.70 12.05
C SER A 237 -16.62 -7.25 12.53
N MET A 238 -16.78 -6.30 11.61
CA MET A 238 -16.77 -4.86 11.87
C MET A 238 -18.10 -4.42 12.49
N ASN A 239 -19.23 -5.03 12.06
CA ASN A 239 -20.56 -4.78 12.59
C ASN A 239 -20.79 -5.29 14.03
N HIS A 240 -20.27 -6.47 14.38
CA HIS A 240 -20.71 -7.18 15.58
C HIS A 240 -20.11 -6.74 16.93
N GLY A 241 -19.43 -5.59 17.02
CA GLY A 241 -18.99 -5.13 18.34
C GLY A 241 -17.82 -4.16 18.38
N ARG A 242 -17.49 -3.51 17.26
CA ARG A 242 -16.45 -2.48 17.24
C ARG A 242 -16.92 -1.11 16.75
N GLY A 243 -18.20 -0.99 16.40
CA GLY A 243 -18.92 0.22 16.01
C GLY A 243 -17.99 1.36 15.66
N PHE A 244 -17.59 1.46 14.40
CA PHE A 244 -16.85 2.63 13.95
C PHE A 244 -17.74 3.82 14.23
N ARG A 245 -17.23 4.75 15.04
CA ARG A 245 -17.94 5.98 15.32
C ARG A 245 -17.40 7.03 14.40
N CYS A 246 -18.31 7.79 13.80
CA CYS A 246 -17.95 8.97 13.05
C CYS A 246 -17.15 9.88 13.98
N LYS A 247 -16.03 10.39 13.49
CA LYS A 247 -15.14 11.24 14.26
C LYS A 247 -15.81 12.55 14.70
N GLU A 248 -16.78 13.04 13.93
CA GLU A 248 -17.40 14.34 14.16
C GLU A 248 -18.73 14.27 14.91
N CYS A 249 -19.64 13.36 14.51
CA CYS A 249 -20.96 13.23 15.16
C CYS A 249 -21.03 12.10 16.19
N GLU A 250 -20.00 11.26 16.30
CA GLU A 250 -19.95 10.05 17.15
C GLU A 250 -20.98 8.96 16.81
N ASP A 251 -21.81 9.15 15.77
CA ASP A 251 -22.77 8.14 15.33
C ASP A 251 -22.08 6.89 14.79
N GLU A 252 -22.75 5.75 14.91
CA GLU A 252 -22.27 4.49 14.36
C GLU A 252 -22.27 4.54 12.83
N VAL A 253 -21.09 4.41 12.25
CA VAL A 253 -20.86 4.28 10.80
C VAL A 253 -21.07 2.81 10.46
N GLY A 254 -22.21 2.51 9.83
CA GLY A 254 -22.42 1.22 9.20
C GLY A 254 -21.42 1.02 8.05
N PRO A 255 -20.97 -0.20 7.77
CA PRO A 255 -20.19 -0.45 6.58
C PRO A 255 -21.07 -0.17 5.36
N ASN A 256 -20.47 0.42 4.33
CA ASN A 256 -21.19 0.74 3.12
C ASN A 256 -21.48 -0.57 2.37
N PHE A 257 -22.73 -1.06 2.45
CA PHE A 257 -23.10 -2.40 1.98
C PHE A 257 -23.53 -2.45 0.51
N SER A 258 -23.65 -1.31 -0.17
CA SER A 258 -24.23 -1.28 -1.52
C SER A 258 -23.28 -0.71 -2.57
N GLY A 259 -23.18 -1.43 -3.69
CA GLY A 259 -22.57 -0.96 -4.93
C GLY A 259 -21.09 -1.32 -5.10
N GLU A 260 -20.42 -0.60 -5.99
CA GLU A 260 -19.00 -0.81 -6.36
C GLU A 260 -18.02 -0.52 -5.21
N ALA A 261 -18.50 0.06 -4.11
CA ALA A 261 -17.72 0.37 -2.90
C ALA A 261 -17.79 -0.73 -1.82
N GLN A 262 -18.35 -1.91 -2.11
CA GLN A 262 -18.42 -2.98 -1.12
C GLN A 262 -17.01 -3.45 -0.74
N GLY A 263 -16.70 -3.40 0.57
CA GLY A 263 -15.40 -3.82 1.09
C GLY A 263 -14.28 -2.77 0.93
N THR A 264 -14.55 -1.63 0.29
CA THR A 264 -13.63 -0.50 0.32
C THR A 264 -13.79 0.24 1.66
N GLN A 265 -12.69 0.80 2.14
CA GLN A 265 -12.70 1.65 3.33
C GLN A 265 -13.12 3.07 2.98
N CYS A 266 -14.21 3.20 2.22
CA CYS A 266 -14.84 4.48 2.00
C CYS A 266 -15.11 5.11 3.37
N PHE A 267 -14.74 6.39 3.50
CA PHE A 267 -14.91 7.17 4.72
C PHE A 267 -13.93 6.88 5.86
N VAL A 268 -12.84 6.15 5.61
CA VAL A 268 -11.70 6.06 6.53
C VAL A 268 -10.58 6.95 6.01
N CYS A 269 -10.11 7.90 6.81
CA CYS A 269 -8.96 8.69 6.42
C CYS A 269 -7.69 7.81 6.44
N TYR A 270 -6.99 7.74 5.31
CA TYR A 270 -5.78 6.96 5.14
C TYR A 270 -4.65 7.32 6.14
N ASN A 271 -4.60 8.57 6.61
CA ASN A 271 -3.50 9.03 7.46
C ASN A 271 -3.79 8.87 8.96
N CYS A 272 -4.97 9.27 9.44
CA CYS A 272 -5.31 9.15 10.87
C CYS A 272 -6.15 7.91 11.21
N HIS A 273 -6.70 7.21 10.20
CA HIS A 273 -7.64 6.10 10.33
C HIS A 273 -8.91 6.43 11.12
N ASP A 274 -9.24 7.71 11.25
CA ASP A 274 -10.55 8.13 11.74
C ASP A 274 -11.62 7.80 10.70
N ASN A 275 -12.81 7.46 11.19
CA ASN A 275 -13.95 7.05 10.38
C ASN A 275 -14.94 8.20 10.34
N TYR A 276 -15.62 8.38 9.21
CA TYR A 276 -16.59 9.44 9.01
C TYR A 276 -17.89 8.83 8.49
N CYS A 277 -19.05 9.38 8.85
CA CYS A 277 -20.31 9.00 8.21
C CYS A 277 -20.49 9.83 6.92
N GLU A 278 -21.33 9.32 6.01
CA GLU A 278 -21.66 9.98 4.74
C GLU A 278 -22.17 11.41 4.96
N GLU A 279 -23.11 11.60 5.90
CA GLU A 279 -23.69 12.92 6.23
C GLU A 279 -22.62 13.92 6.69
N CYS A 280 -21.66 13.49 7.52
CA CYS A 280 -20.58 14.38 7.95
C CYS A 280 -19.70 14.74 6.75
N ILE A 281 -19.38 13.81 5.86
CA ILE A 281 -18.51 14.10 4.71
C ILE A 281 -19.13 15.15 3.78
N GLU A 282 -20.42 15.01 3.47
CA GLU A 282 -21.12 15.96 2.59
C GLU A 282 -21.19 17.38 3.18
N THR A 283 -21.28 17.49 4.51
CA THR A 283 -21.56 18.77 5.17
C THR A 283 -20.32 19.61 5.45
N THR A 284 -19.13 19.03 5.37
CA THR A 284 -17.94 19.63 5.96
C THR A 284 -16.70 19.54 5.09
N ASP A 285 -16.82 19.09 3.83
CA ASP A 285 -15.68 18.80 2.95
C ASP A 285 -14.64 17.85 3.60
N LEU A 286 -15.07 17.05 4.60
CA LEU A 286 -14.17 16.34 5.53
C LEU A 286 -13.54 15.08 4.97
N SER A 287 -13.89 14.62 3.78
CA SER A 287 -13.25 13.44 3.19
C SER A 287 -13.18 13.57 1.69
N MET A 288 -11.98 13.87 1.20
CA MET A 288 -11.67 13.89 -0.22
C MET A 288 -11.08 12.54 -0.65
N PHE A 289 -11.68 11.92 -1.65
CA PHE A 289 -11.04 10.86 -2.42
C PHE A 289 -10.03 11.47 -3.40
N CYS A 290 -8.79 11.00 -3.37
CA CYS A 290 -7.80 11.41 -4.37
C CYS A 290 -7.83 10.44 -5.55
N ASP A 291 -8.19 10.90 -6.75
CA ASP A 291 -8.26 10.07 -7.95
C ASP A 291 -6.90 9.49 -8.39
N LYS A 292 -5.80 10.15 -8.00
CA LYS A 292 -4.45 9.70 -8.39
C LYS A 292 -3.91 8.56 -7.53
N CYS A 293 -4.01 8.68 -6.21
CA CYS A 293 -3.51 7.65 -5.28
C CYS A 293 -4.61 6.79 -4.68
N GLU A 294 -5.85 7.07 -5.04
CA GLU A 294 -7.05 6.28 -4.74
C GLU A 294 -7.28 6.06 -3.25
N ARG A 295 -6.99 7.09 -2.46
CA ARG A 295 -7.11 7.08 -1.00
C ARG A 295 -8.00 8.22 -0.55
N HIS A 296 -8.75 7.97 0.53
CA HIS A 296 -9.53 8.98 1.22
C HIS A 296 -8.68 9.69 2.27
N TYR A 297 -8.79 11.00 2.35
CA TYR A 297 -8.13 11.80 3.38
C TYR A 297 -9.11 12.75 4.01
N CYS A 298 -8.99 12.97 5.32
CA CYS A 298 -9.66 14.10 5.95
C CYS A 298 -8.89 15.40 5.75
N ASP A 299 -9.63 16.50 5.77
CA ASP A 299 -9.15 17.88 5.66
C ASP A 299 -7.99 18.21 6.64
N LYS A 300 -8.05 17.65 7.85
CA LYS A 300 -7.04 17.79 8.90
C LYS A 300 -5.73 17.09 8.56
N CYS A 301 -5.79 16.06 7.72
CA CYS A 301 -4.63 15.25 7.34
C CYS A 301 -4.04 15.62 5.98
N MET A 302 -4.84 16.15 5.07
CA MET A 302 -4.42 16.43 3.70
C MET A 302 -5.31 17.48 3.05
N GLU A 303 -4.70 18.50 2.48
CA GLU A 303 -5.42 19.44 1.62
C GLU A 303 -5.77 18.78 0.28
N SER A 304 -6.96 19.13 -0.20
CA SER A 304 -7.52 18.70 -1.47
C SER A 304 -7.43 19.81 -2.50
N THR A 305 -7.28 19.41 -3.75
CA THR A 305 -7.38 20.33 -4.89
C THR A 305 -8.25 19.68 -5.96
N TRP A 306 -9.00 20.49 -6.70
CA TRP A 306 -9.96 20.03 -7.69
C TRP A 306 -9.57 20.51 -9.08
N CYS A 307 -9.43 19.57 -10.01
CA CYS A 307 -9.19 19.91 -11.41
C CYS A 307 -10.51 20.24 -12.10
N GLU A 308 -10.68 21.49 -12.50
CA GLU A 308 -11.90 21.95 -13.20
C GLU A 308 -12.07 21.33 -14.59
N CYS A 309 -10.99 20.83 -15.21
CA CYS A 309 -11.03 20.26 -16.55
C CYS A 309 -11.54 18.81 -16.57
N CYS A 310 -11.03 17.95 -15.69
CA CYS A 310 -11.42 16.53 -15.64
C CYS A 310 -12.40 16.20 -14.51
N ASN A 311 -12.75 17.17 -13.66
CA ASN A 311 -13.66 16.97 -12.53
C ASN A 311 -13.14 15.89 -11.55
N SER A 312 -11.81 15.82 -11.41
CA SER A 312 -11.10 14.92 -10.51
C SER A 312 -10.49 15.69 -9.35
N SER A 313 -10.37 15.00 -8.22
CA SER A 313 -9.85 15.53 -6.98
C SER A 313 -8.49 14.91 -6.66
N TYR A 314 -7.55 15.74 -6.22
CA TYR A 314 -6.17 15.35 -5.97
C TYR A 314 -5.73 15.78 -4.58
N CYS A 315 -4.99 14.88 -3.93
CA CYS A 315 -4.26 15.20 -2.72
C CYS A 315 -3.10 16.14 -3.05
N GLU A 316 -2.84 17.12 -2.18
CA GLU A 316 -1.75 18.10 -2.35
C GLU A 316 -0.40 17.43 -2.68
N LYS A 317 -0.12 16.28 -2.06
CA LYS A 317 1.12 15.52 -2.26
C LYS A 317 1.15 14.69 -3.55
N CYS A 318 0.00 14.44 -4.16
CA CYS A 318 -0.14 13.60 -5.33
C CYS A 318 0.14 14.42 -6.60
N GLU A 319 -0.40 15.63 -6.67
CA GLU A 319 -0.26 16.50 -7.83
C GLU A 319 -0.52 17.96 -7.47
N PRO A 320 0.45 18.87 -7.65
CA PRO A 320 0.15 20.29 -7.58
C PRO A 320 -0.65 20.69 -8.82
N LEU A 321 -1.85 21.24 -8.64
CA LEU A 321 -2.58 21.84 -9.75
C LEU A 321 -1.87 23.10 -10.26
N ILE A 322 -1.96 23.33 -11.56
CA ILE A 322 -1.41 24.49 -12.23
C ILE A 322 -2.57 25.37 -12.67
N TYR A 323 -2.41 26.70 -12.57
CA TYR A 323 -3.39 27.65 -13.09
C TYR A 323 -3.28 27.76 -14.61
N CYS A 324 -4.38 27.47 -15.31
CA CYS A 324 -4.50 27.72 -16.73
C CYS A 324 -4.49 29.23 -16.98
N ARG A 325 -3.54 29.74 -17.77
CA ARG A 325 -3.41 31.19 -18.01
C ARG A 325 -4.56 31.79 -18.82
N GLU A 326 -5.30 30.97 -19.56
CA GLU A 326 -6.38 31.44 -20.44
C GLU A 326 -7.72 31.57 -19.71
N CYS A 327 -8.03 30.64 -18.81
CA CYS A 327 -9.30 30.61 -18.08
C CYS A 327 -9.17 30.80 -16.56
N ASP A 328 -7.95 30.92 -16.03
CA ASP A 328 -7.65 31.02 -14.59
C ASP A 328 -8.11 29.81 -13.75
N ALA A 329 -8.50 28.72 -14.42
CA ALA A 329 -8.92 27.47 -13.78
C ALA A 329 -7.73 26.67 -13.24
N GLN A 330 -7.92 25.96 -12.14
CA GLN A 330 -6.95 24.98 -11.64
C GLN A 330 -7.07 23.68 -12.44
N ILE A 331 -5.99 23.27 -13.09
CA ILE A 331 -5.93 22.07 -13.93
C ILE A 331 -4.80 21.14 -13.49
N CYS A 332 -5.01 19.83 -13.59
CA CYS A 332 -3.98 18.82 -13.34
C CYS A 332 -3.02 18.73 -14.52
N SER A 333 -1.86 18.10 -14.33
CA SER A 333 -0.82 18.03 -15.36
C SER A 333 -1.24 17.22 -16.58
N ASP A 334 -2.13 16.24 -16.40
CA ASP A 334 -2.71 15.47 -17.51
C ASP A 334 -3.61 16.32 -18.41
N CYS A 335 -4.31 17.32 -17.84
CA CYS A 335 -5.18 18.24 -18.58
C CYS A 335 -4.43 19.37 -19.29
N ILE A 336 -3.14 19.60 -18.99
CA ILE A 336 -2.33 20.66 -19.63
C ILE A 336 -2.05 20.35 -21.11
N ILE A 337 -2.13 19.08 -21.50
CA ILE A 337 -1.72 18.61 -22.84
C ILE A 337 -2.88 18.65 -23.85
N LEU A 338 -4.10 19.00 -23.41
CA LEU A 338 -5.32 19.04 -24.23
C LEU A 338 -5.66 20.45 -24.73
#